data_AF-A0A1H9VKC6-F1
#
_entry.id   AF-A0A1H9VKC6-F1
#
_cell.length_a   1.000
_cell.length_b   1.000
_cell.length_c   1.000
_cell.angle_alpha   90.00
_cell.angle_beta   90.00
_cell.angle_gamma   90.00
#
_symmetry.space_group_name_H-M   'P 1'
#
loop_
_entity.id
_entity.type
_entity.pdbx_description
1 polymer ?
#
loop_
_entity_poly.entity_id
_entity_poly.type
_entity_poly.pdbx_seq_one_letter_code
_entity_poly.pdbx_strand_id
1 'polypeptide(L)'
;MKLLLFADLHLDTRFPSAGPVRRKALRDTLGRIVDLAEETGVDAVLCAGDLYEHERCSPSTAAFLRSSFDCSVPVFLAPGNDDWYGPESVYQQVDWTPNVHVFSSRTMTPVDLADGLTLWGAAHVGPGPARDVLDGFAVTRGGVNLALCHGSAPGDVAITGLDHAFLGHVHTPEHAVDYTFPGNPDPLTPGETGERGAVLCTVHDDGSVSREVFDVSASRSLDWLDSEKAFPLLDFDSVAAERTVRGQFVRDVLADTGLDEAMRGRVLATGLRALEER
;
A
#
# COMPACT_ATOMS: atom_id res chain seq x y z
N MET A 1 -20.71 -2.40 -12.30
CA MET A 1 -19.91 -1.27 -11.76
C MET A 1 -18.45 -1.67 -11.74
N LYS A 2 -17.52 -0.77 -12.13
CA LYS A 2 -16.07 -0.99 -12.13
C LYS A 2 -15.44 -0.27 -10.95
N LEU A 3 -14.72 -0.99 -10.12
CA LEU A 3 -14.05 -0.48 -8.92
C LEU A 3 -12.57 -0.84 -9.01
N LEU A 4 -11.68 0.12 -8.78
CA LEU A 4 -10.23 -0.17 -8.69
C LEU A 4 -9.83 -0.31 -7.22
N LEU A 5 -9.46 -1.51 -6.81
CA LEU A 5 -9.08 -1.84 -5.45
C LEU A 5 -7.55 -1.86 -5.29
N PHE A 6 -7.08 -1.25 -4.20
CA PHE A 6 -5.74 -1.48 -3.68
C PHE A 6 -5.75 -1.43 -2.14
N ALA A 7 -4.68 -1.91 -1.50
CA ALA A 7 -4.48 -1.85 -0.05
C ALA A 7 -2.97 -1.94 0.25
N ASP A 8 -2.60 -1.77 1.53
CA ASP A 8 -1.26 -2.14 2.02
C ASP A 8 -0.13 -1.47 1.22
N LEU A 9 -0.27 -0.19 0.87
CA LEU A 9 0.76 0.57 0.16
C LEU A 9 1.91 0.98 1.09
N HIS A 10 1.60 1.21 2.37
CA HIS A 10 2.53 1.62 3.44
C HIS A 10 3.48 2.74 3.02
N LEU A 11 2.95 3.86 2.52
CA LEU A 11 3.73 5.08 2.32
C LEU A 11 4.54 5.42 3.57
N ASP A 12 5.77 5.92 3.35
CA ASP A 12 6.74 6.26 4.39
C ASP A 12 7.33 5.06 5.17
N THR A 13 7.11 3.83 4.70
CA THR A 13 7.85 2.65 5.17
C THR A 13 9.35 2.91 5.21
N ARG A 14 9.97 2.47 6.31
CA ARG A 14 11.43 2.49 6.45
C ARG A 14 12.01 1.28 5.72
N PHE A 15 12.75 1.55 4.65
CA PHE A 15 13.54 0.52 3.99
C PHE A 15 14.99 0.55 4.47
N PRO A 16 15.55 -0.59 4.95
CA PRO A 16 16.95 -0.67 5.39
C PRO A 16 17.97 -0.33 4.29
N SER A 17 17.60 -0.50 3.03
CA SER A 17 18.40 -0.19 1.84
C SER A 17 17.56 0.58 0.83
N ALA A 18 18.19 1.49 0.07
CA ALA A 18 17.54 2.30 -0.97
C ALA A 18 16.31 3.09 -0.49
N GLY A 19 16.29 3.49 0.80
CA GLY A 19 15.15 4.14 1.45
C GLY A 19 14.48 5.26 0.66
N PRO A 20 15.20 6.32 0.25
CA PRO A 20 14.62 7.42 -0.52
C PRO A 20 14.01 6.97 -1.85
N VAL A 21 14.71 6.13 -2.60
CA VAL A 21 14.26 5.63 -3.91
C VAL A 21 13.01 4.76 -3.75
N ARG A 22 12.99 3.86 -2.76
CA ARG A 22 11.85 2.99 -2.51
C ARG A 22 10.63 3.74 -1.98
N ARG A 23 10.81 4.71 -1.08
CA ARG A 23 9.70 5.59 -0.66
C ARG A 23 9.15 6.43 -1.81
N LYS A 24 10.02 6.86 -2.74
CA LYS A 24 9.58 7.50 -3.99
C LYS A 24 8.79 6.50 -4.85
N ALA A 25 9.26 5.26 -4.99
CA ALA A 25 8.55 4.22 -5.75
C ALA A 25 7.14 3.96 -5.20
N LEU A 26 6.93 3.96 -3.88
CA LEU A 26 5.58 3.85 -3.31
C LEU A 26 4.68 5.03 -3.72
N ARG A 27 5.21 6.26 -3.73
CA ARG A 27 4.48 7.45 -4.21
C ARG A 27 4.19 7.36 -5.71
N ASP A 28 5.17 6.94 -6.51
CA ASP A 28 5.00 6.72 -7.94
C ASP A 28 3.95 5.62 -8.22
N THR A 29 3.91 4.58 -7.38
CA THR A 29 2.89 3.50 -7.44
C THR A 29 1.49 4.06 -7.20
N LEU A 30 1.30 4.93 -6.19
CA LEU A 30 0.01 5.59 -5.99
C LEU A 30 -0.39 6.44 -7.22
N GLY A 31 0.57 7.16 -7.80
CA GLY A 31 0.35 7.90 -9.05
C GLY A 31 -0.18 6.99 -10.16
N ARG A 32 0.48 5.85 -10.41
CA ARG A 32 0.06 4.86 -11.40
C ARG A 32 -1.31 4.26 -11.12
N ILE A 33 -1.68 4.07 -9.85
CA ILE A 33 -3.02 3.60 -9.48
C ILE A 33 -4.08 4.63 -9.87
N VAL A 34 -3.83 5.92 -9.59
CA VAL A 34 -4.75 7.01 -9.97
C VAL A 34 -4.83 7.16 -11.48
N ASP A 35 -3.69 7.16 -12.18
CA ASP A 35 -3.64 7.22 -13.65
C ASP A 35 -4.44 6.06 -14.26
N LEU A 36 -4.24 4.83 -13.77
CA LEU A 36 -4.98 3.64 -14.22
C LEU A 36 -6.50 3.78 -14.00
N ALA A 37 -6.92 4.35 -12.87
CA ALA A 37 -8.33 4.57 -12.56
C ALA A 37 -8.98 5.51 -13.58
N GLU A 38 -8.31 6.61 -13.93
CA GLU A 38 -8.79 7.59 -14.90
C GLU A 38 -8.77 7.02 -16.33
N GLU A 39 -7.69 6.35 -16.73
CA GLU A 39 -7.54 5.75 -18.06
C GLU A 39 -8.58 4.64 -18.31
N THR A 40 -8.88 3.83 -17.30
CA THR A 40 -9.83 2.72 -17.40
C THR A 40 -11.28 3.19 -17.27
N GLY A 41 -11.50 4.42 -16.78
CA GLY A 41 -12.82 4.98 -16.50
C GLY A 41 -13.56 4.17 -15.45
N VAL A 42 -12.92 3.91 -14.30
CA VAL A 42 -13.58 3.21 -13.18
C VAL A 42 -14.59 4.12 -12.50
N ASP A 43 -15.61 3.52 -11.88
CA ASP A 43 -16.66 4.26 -11.17
C ASP A 43 -16.18 4.76 -9.80
N ALA A 44 -15.22 4.06 -9.18
CA ALA A 44 -14.56 4.49 -7.94
C ALA A 44 -13.20 3.79 -7.71
N VAL A 45 -12.34 4.43 -6.93
CA VAL A 45 -11.13 3.85 -6.35
C VAL A 45 -11.39 3.47 -4.89
N LEU A 46 -10.99 2.27 -4.49
CA LEU A 46 -11.12 1.76 -3.13
C LEU A 46 -9.74 1.48 -2.52
N CYS A 47 -9.47 2.03 -1.34
CA CYS A 47 -8.29 1.74 -0.54
C CYS A 47 -8.69 1.01 0.73
N ALA A 48 -8.34 -0.28 0.84
CA ALA A 48 -8.70 -1.12 1.98
C ALA A 48 -7.69 -1.07 3.15
N GLY A 49 -7.17 0.13 3.43
CA GLY A 49 -6.29 0.42 4.57
C GLY A 49 -4.80 0.25 4.32
N ASP A 50 -4.03 0.60 5.34
CA ASP A 50 -2.56 0.65 5.37
C ASP A 50 -1.96 1.37 4.14
N LEU A 51 -2.55 2.53 3.83
CA LEU A 51 -2.10 3.49 2.84
C LEU A 51 -0.75 4.11 3.22
N TYR A 52 -0.52 4.38 4.51
CA TYR A 52 0.69 5.00 5.04
C TYR A 52 1.08 4.47 6.42
N GLU A 53 2.29 4.81 6.87
CA GLU A 53 2.78 4.50 8.21
C GLU A 53 2.50 5.67 9.16
N HIS A 54 1.52 5.53 10.06
CA HIS A 54 1.07 6.60 10.97
C HIS A 54 2.22 7.22 11.75
N GLU A 55 3.08 6.40 12.35
CA GLU A 55 4.21 6.85 13.18
C GLU A 55 5.30 7.60 12.39
N ARG A 56 5.26 7.55 11.06
CA ARG A 56 6.32 8.08 10.18
C ARG A 56 5.82 9.13 9.20
N CYS A 57 4.52 9.30 9.09
CA CYS A 57 3.93 10.23 8.15
C CYS A 57 4.42 11.65 8.42
N SER A 58 4.64 12.39 7.35
CA SER A 58 5.10 13.78 7.40
C SER A 58 4.03 14.71 6.83
N PRO A 59 4.11 16.04 7.06
CA PRO A 59 3.26 16.98 6.33
C PRO A 59 3.36 16.86 4.80
N SER A 60 4.51 16.38 4.29
CA SER A 60 4.70 16.07 2.86
C SER A 60 3.85 14.88 2.40
N THR A 61 3.55 13.93 3.28
CA THR A 61 2.66 12.79 2.99
C THR A 61 1.21 13.26 2.90
N ALA A 62 0.77 14.09 3.85
CA ALA A 62 -0.56 14.71 3.81
C ALA A 62 -0.77 15.54 2.54
N ALA A 63 0.16 16.43 2.20
CA ALA A 63 0.08 17.25 0.99
C ALA A 63 0.08 16.39 -0.30
N PHE A 64 0.91 15.34 -0.33
CA PHE A 64 0.96 14.42 -1.47
C PHE A 64 -0.35 13.67 -1.65
N LEU A 65 -0.87 13.02 -0.61
CA LEU A 65 -2.13 12.28 -0.69
C LEU A 65 -3.29 13.18 -1.10
N ARG A 66 -3.35 14.41 -0.54
CA ARG A 66 -4.33 15.42 -0.95
C ARG A 66 -4.25 15.75 -2.44
N SER A 67 -3.04 15.87 -2.99
CA SER A 67 -2.84 16.15 -4.42
C SER A 67 -3.12 14.94 -5.30
N SER A 68 -2.75 13.73 -4.85
CA SER A 68 -2.93 12.50 -5.63
C SER A 68 -4.39 12.10 -5.77
N PHE A 69 -5.22 12.33 -4.75
CA PHE A 69 -6.65 12.03 -4.79
C PHE A 69 -7.52 13.21 -5.24
N ASP A 70 -6.92 14.34 -5.63
CA ASP A 70 -7.61 15.42 -6.34
C ASP A 70 -7.76 15.06 -7.83
N CYS A 71 -8.54 14.01 -8.08
CA CYS A 71 -8.76 13.41 -9.39
C CYS A 71 -10.25 13.41 -9.74
N SER A 72 -10.56 13.01 -10.96
CA SER A 72 -11.94 12.98 -11.47
C SER A 72 -12.80 11.84 -10.90
N VAL A 73 -12.17 10.84 -10.28
CA VAL A 73 -12.81 9.60 -9.83
C VAL A 73 -13.10 9.68 -8.32
N PRO A 74 -14.27 9.20 -7.85
CA PRO A 74 -14.54 9.02 -6.43
C PRO A 74 -13.53 8.09 -5.75
N VAL A 75 -13.08 8.45 -4.54
CA VAL A 75 -12.11 7.67 -3.77
C VAL A 75 -12.69 7.32 -2.41
N PHE A 76 -12.65 6.04 -2.03
CA PHE A 76 -13.12 5.55 -0.73
C PHE A 76 -11.94 4.98 0.05
N LEU A 77 -11.69 5.54 1.23
CA LEU A 77 -10.58 5.15 2.10
C LEU A 77 -11.12 4.49 3.37
N ALA A 78 -10.72 3.25 3.62
CA ALA A 78 -10.99 2.52 4.85
C ALA A 78 -9.70 2.39 5.66
N PRO A 79 -9.47 3.23 6.69
CA PRO A 79 -8.25 3.20 7.51
C PRO A 79 -7.95 1.80 8.09
N GLY A 80 -6.69 1.37 8.00
CA GLY A 80 -6.12 0.13 8.54
C GLY A 80 -5.35 0.31 9.85
N ASN A 81 -4.67 -0.74 10.31
CA ASN A 81 -4.00 -0.71 11.62
C ASN A 81 -2.75 0.16 11.64
N ASP A 82 -2.04 0.31 10.52
CA ASP A 82 -0.81 1.09 10.45
C ASP A 82 -1.06 2.55 10.09
N ASP A 83 -2.25 2.90 9.58
CA ASP A 83 -2.70 4.28 9.32
C ASP A 83 -3.97 4.71 10.08
N TRP A 84 -4.31 4.01 11.16
CA TRP A 84 -5.57 4.16 11.92
C TRP A 84 -6.15 5.57 12.01
N TYR A 85 -7.48 5.65 11.93
CA TYR A 85 -8.22 6.90 12.05
C TYR A 85 -8.17 7.46 13.47
N GLY A 86 -7.80 8.74 13.58
CA GLY A 86 -7.85 9.48 14.84
C GLY A 86 -7.40 10.93 14.67
N PRO A 87 -7.32 11.71 15.77
CA PRO A 87 -7.07 13.15 15.70
C PRO A 87 -5.77 13.53 14.99
N GLU A 88 -4.73 12.69 15.11
CA GLU A 88 -3.42 12.89 14.49
C GLU A 88 -3.26 12.16 13.16
N SER A 89 -4.25 11.40 12.70
CA SER A 89 -4.18 10.71 11.41
C SER A 89 -4.20 11.70 10.24
N VAL A 90 -3.51 11.37 9.15
CA VAL A 90 -3.55 12.16 7.90
C VAL A 90 -4.99 12.37 7.43
N TYR A 91 -5.84 11.37 7.66
CA TYR A 91 -7.27 11.41 7.38
C TYR A 91 -8.00 12.60 8.00
N GLN A 92 -7.63 13.05 9.21
CA GLN A 92 -8.21 14.22 9.85
C GLN A 92 -7.41 15.52 9.63
N GLN A 93 -6.13 15.41 9.30
CA GLN A 93 -5.28 16.59 9.07
C GLN A 93 -5.43 17.19 7.67
N VAL A 94 -5.88 16.39 6.70
CA VAL A 94 -6.05 16.82 5.31
C VAL A 94 -7.45 17.37 5.06
N ASP A 95 -7.51 18.53 4.41
CA ASP A 95 -8.75 19.06 3.82
C ASP A 95 -9.01 18.39 2.47
N TRP A 96 -9.64 17.22 2.50
CA TRP A 96 -9.90 16.40 1.33
C TRP A 96 -10.84 17.08 0.32
N THR A 97 -10.63 16.81 -0.97
CA THR A 97 -11.59 17.18 -2.00
C THR A 97 -12.92 16.43 -1.83
N PRO A 98 -14.05 16.98 -2.32
CA PRO A 98 -15.36 16.34 -2.17
C PRO A 98 -15.52 14.95 -2.79
N ASN A 99 -14.63 14.53 -3.69
CA ASN A 99 -14.62 13.19 -4.29
C ASN A 99 -14.04 12.12 -3.34
N VAL A 100 -13.37 12.50 -2.26
CA VAL A 100 -12.76 11.56 -1.31
C VAL A 100 -13.69 11.36 -0.12
N HIS A 101 -14.07 10.11 0.11
CA HIS A 101 -14.80 9.67 1.29
C HIS A 101 -13.87 8.85 2.20
N VAL A 102 -13.70 9.31 3.43
CA VAL A 102 -12.95 8.58 4.45
C VAL A 102 -13.91 7.97 5.45
N PHE A 103 -13.92 6.65 5.56
CA PHE A 103 -14.62 5.96 6.63
C PHE A 103 -13.93 6.31 7.95
N SER A 104 -14.74 6.65 8.96
CA SER A 104 -14.25 7.13 10.26
C SER A 104 -14.84 6.37 11.47
N SER A 105 -15.78 5.47 11.20
CA SER A 105 -16.46 4.66 12.23
C SER A 105 -15.74 3.33 12.43
N ARG A 106 -15.72 2.86 13.70
CA ARG A 106 -15.26 1.49 14.04
C ARG A 106 -16.19 0.39 13.53
N THR A 107 -17.42 0.75 13.17
CA THR A 107 -18.46 -0.18 12.69
C THR A 107 -18.78 0.14 11.24
N MET A 108 -19.24 -0.87 10.50
CA MET A 108 -19.68 -0.69 9.12
C MET A 108 -20.72 0.41 8.97
N THR A 109 -20.43 1.36 8.09
CA THR A 109 -21.31 2.46 7.71
C THR A 109 -21.57 2.43 6.20
N PRO A 110 -22.83 2.56 5.77
CA PRO A 110 -23.18 2.44 4.36
C PRO A 110 -22.96 3.77 3.60
N VAL A 111 -22.45 3.65 2.38
CA VAL A 111 -22.48 4.69 1.34
C VAL A 111 -23.06 4.09 0.06
N ASP A 112 -24.02 4.77 -0.53
CA ASP A 112 -24.62 4.30 -1.78
C ASP A 112 -23.71 4.70 -2.96
N LEU A 113 -23.19 3.71 -3.70
CA LEU A 113 -22.37 3.96 -4.90
C LEU A 113 -23.24 4.14 -6.14
N ALA A 114 -24.37 3.44 -6.20
CA ALA A 114 -25.41 3.56 -7.22
C ALA A 114 -26.75 3.11 -6.64
N ASP A 115 -27.82 3.28 -7.42
CA ASP A 115 -29.14 2.75 -7.03
C ASP A 115 -29.07 1.23 -6.84
N GLY A 116 -29.47 0.75 -5.66
CA GLY A 116 -29.42 -0.66 -5.30
C GLY A 116 -28.01 -1.24 -5.07
N LEU A 117 -26.95 -0.42 -4.97
CA LEU A 117 -25.60 -0.87 -4.66
C LEU A 117 -24.98 -0.04 -3.53
N THR A 118 -24.75 -0.68 -2.39
CA THR A 118 -24.21 -0.05 -1.16
C THR A 118 -22.81 -0.57 -0.86
N LEU A 119 -21.88 0.35 -0.58
CA LEU A 119 -20.56 0.07 -0.01
C LEU A 119 -20.60 0.32 1.51
N TRP A 120 -20.36 -0.73 2.29
CA TRP A 120 -20.23 -0.68 3.73
C TRP A 120 -18.75 -0.56 4.08
N GLY A 121 -18.35 0.56 4.66
CA GLY A 121 -16.97 0.77 5.06
C GLY A 121 -16.81 1.02 6.55
N ALA A 122 -15.66 0.63 7.07
CA ALA A 122 -15.25 0.87 8.44
C ALA A 122 -13.77 1.26 8.50
N ALA A 123 -13.43 1.95 9.58
CA ALA A 123 -12.08 2.35 9.91
C ALA A 123 -11.57 1.55 11.10
N HIS A 124 -10.29 1.22 11.06
CA HIS A 124 -9.53 1.05 12.28
C HIS A 124 -9.44 2.40 13.00
N VAL A 125 -9.81 2.47 14.29
CA VAL A 125 -9.84 3.74 15.03
C VAL A 125 -9.03 3.64 16.32
N GLY A 126 -7.95 4.43 16.37
CA GLY A 126 -6.93 4.39 17.42
C GLY A 126 -5.91 3.26 17.20
N PRO A 127 -4.77 3.30 17.92
CA PRO A 127 -3.73 2.30 17.77
C PRO A 127 -4.16 0.93 18.34
N GLY A 128 -3.63 -0.14 17.75
CA GLY A 128 -3.85 -1.51 18.21
C GLY A 128 -3.76 -2.53 17.07
N PRO A 129 -3.87 -3.83 17.40
CA PRO A 129 -3.90 -4.87 16.38
C PRO A 129 -5.19 -4.78 15.55
N ALA A 130 -5.11 -5.16 14.28
CA ALA A 130 -6.26 -5.27 13.38
C ALA A 130 -7.42 -6.01 14.05
N ARG A 131 -8.64 -5.58 13.74
CA ARG A 131 -9.88 -6.14 14.29
C ARG A 131 -10.69 -6.76 13.18
N ASP A 132 -11.43 -7.80 13.53
CA ASP A 132 -12.45 -8.34 12.65
C ASP A 132 -13.71 -7.46 12.74
N VAL A 133 -13.87 -6.55 11.77
CA VAL A 133 -15.03 -5.65 11.71
C VAL A 133 -16.25 -6.34 11.05
N LEU A 134 -16.03 -7.50 10.44
CA LEU A 134 -17.07 -8.31 9.83
C LEU A 134 -17.71 -9.28 10.82
N ASP A 135 -17.03 -9.61 11.92
CA ASP A 135 -17.62 -10.41 13.01
C ASP A 135 -18.91 -9.78 13.55
N GLY A 136 -19.99 -10.55 13.51
CA GLY A 136 -21.33 -10.12 13.91
C GLY A 136 -21.97 -9.06 13.00
N PHE A 137 -21.35 -8.69 11.88
CA PHE A 137 -21.96 -7.79 10.91
C PHE A 137 -23.07 -8.51 10.14
N ALA A 138 -24.17 -7.79 9.91
CA ALA A 138 -25.27 -8.25 9.07
C ALA A 138 -25.80 -7.09 8.26
N VAL A 139 -26.04 -7.34 6.98
CA VAL A 139 -26.59 -6.35 6.07
C VAL A 139 -28.07 -6.12 6.41
N THR A 140 -28.47 -4.85 6.41
CA THR A 140 -29.84 -4.41 6.72
C THR A 140 -30.53 -3.72 5.53
N ARG A 141 -29.91 -3.76 4.35
CA ARG A 141 -30.39 -3.14 3.12
C ARG A 141 -30.59 -4.20 2.04
N GLY A 142 -31.55 -3.97 1.14
CA GLY A 142 -31.70 -4.78 -0.08
C GLY A 142 -30.70 -4.35 -1.17
N GLY A 143 -30.67 -5.09 -2.27
CA GLY A 143 -29.73 -4.84 -3.38
C GLY A 143 -28.37 -5.50 -3.14
N VAL A 144 -27.37 -5.03 -3.88
CA VAL A 144 -25.98 -5.50 -3.79
C VAL A 144 -25.25 -4.76 -2.66
N ASN A 145 -24.63 -5.50 -1.76
CA ASN A 145 -23.94 -4.99 -0.59
C ASN A 145 -22.49 -5.45 -0.61
N LEU A 146 -21.59 -4.48 -0.68
CA LEU A 146 -20.14 -4.68 -0.72
C LEU A 146 -19.53 -4.17 0.59
N ALA A 147 -18.43 -4.77 1.05
CA ALA A 147 -17.69 -4.28 2.21
C ALA A 147 -16.32 -3.72 1.78
N LEU A 148 -15.85 -2.68 2.47
CA LEU A 148 -14.48 -2.17 2.38
C LEU A 148 -13.90 -2.02 3.78
N CYS A 149 -12.95 -2.86 4.15
CA CYS A 149 -12.33 -2.78 5.47
C CYS A 149 -10.94 -3.42 5.49
N HIS A 150 -10.24 -3.24 6.61
CA HIS A 150 -8.89 -3.73 6.81
C HIS A 150 -8.90 -4.76 7.95
N GLY A 151 -8.54 -6.01 7.64
CA GLY A 151 -8.65 -7.10 8.61
C GLY A 151 -8.61 -8.49 7.99
N SER A 152 -9.38 -9.40 8.57
CA SER A 152 -9.38 -10.83 8.19
C SER A 152 -10.46 -11.14 7.16
N ALA A 153 -10.26 -12.24 6.42
CA ALA A 153 -11.29 -12.82 5.57
C ALA A 153 -12.53 -13.18 6.42
N PRO A 154 -13.73 -13.17 5.83
CA PRO A 154 -14.89 -13.81 6.45
C PRO A 154 -14.55 -15.25 6.86
N GLY A 155 -15.01 -15.66 8.04
CA GLY A 155 -14.90 -17.06 8.46
C GLY A 155 -15.79 -18.00 7.62
N ASP A 156 -15.84 -19.28 7.97
CA ASP A 156 -16.63 -20.30 7.26
C ASP A 156 -18.14 -20.00 7.16
N VAL A 157 -18.64 -19.07 7.97
CA VAL A 157 -20.05 -18.65 7.98
C VAL A 157 -20.20 -17.41 7.10
N ALA A 158 -20.96 -17.56 6.01
CA ALA A 158 -21.31 -16.45 5.14
C ALA A 158 -21.96 -15.31 5.95
N ILE A 159 -21.42 -14.10 5.77
CA ILE A 159 -21.96 -12.88 6.37
C ILE A 159 -23.32 -12.63 5.74
N THR A 160 -24.38 -12.58 6.55
CA THR A 160 -25.75 -12.56 6.03
C THR A 160 -25.99 -11.28 5.22
N GLY A 161 -26.28 -11.46 3.94
CA GLY A 161 -26.65 -10.41 2.98
C GLY A 161 -25.48 -9.59 2.43
N LEU A 162 -24.22 -9.93 2.75
CA LEU A 162 -23.04 -9.34 2.11
C LEU A 162 -22.68 -10.14 0.86
N ASP A 163 -22.54 -9.47 -0.28
CA ASP A 163 -22.24 -10.13 -1.55
C ASP A 163 -20.73 -10.25 -1.79
N HIS A 164 -19.96 -9.24 -1.38
CA HIS A 164 -18.51 -9.26 -1.54
C HIS A 164 -17.78 -8.38 -0.52
N ALA A 165 -16.57 -8.78 -0.11
CA ALA A 165 -15.69 -7.99 0.74
C ALA A 165 -14.38 -7.62 0.03
N PHE A 166 -14.06 -6.33 0.00
CA PHE A 166 -12.76 -5.80 -0.40
C PHE A 166 -11.93 -5.54 0.86
N LEU A 167 -10.77 -6.20 0.95
CA LEU A 167 -10.01 -6.32 2.19
C LEU A 167 -8.56 -5.88 2.00
N GLY A 168 -7.96 -5.30 3.03
CA GLY A 168 -6.50 -5.15 3.19
C GLY A 168 -6.02 -5.89 4.45
N HIS A 169 -4.75 -5.72 4.82
CA HIS A 169 -3.99 -6.34 5.93
C HIS A 169 -3.06 -7.47 5.47
N VAL A 170 -3.49 -8.21 4.44
CA VAL A 170 -2.75 -9.36 3.92
C VAL A 170 -2.00 -8.95 2.66
N HIS A 171 -0.67 -8.86 2.76
CA HIS A 171 0.21 -8.46 1.66
C HIS A 171 0.25 -9.46 0.49
N THR A 172 -0.09 -10.73 0.74
CA THR A 172 -0.15 -11.74 -0.33
C THR A 172 -1.52 -11.64 -1.00
N PRO A 173 -1.59 -11.39 -2.32
CA PRO A 173 -2.87 -11.34 -3.01
C PRO A 173 -3.63 -12.66 -2.88
N GLU A 174 -4.92 -12.58 -2.56
CA GLU A 174 -5.80 -13.72 -2.42
C GLU A 174 -7.21 -13.34 -2.86
N HIS A 175 -7.82 -14.16 -3.71
CA HIS A 175 -9.13 -13.89 -4.29
C HIS A 175 -10.03 -15.10 -4.11
N ALA A 176 -11.15 -14.90 -3.43
CA ALA A 176 -12.19 -15.89 -3.24
C ALA A 176 -13.48 -15.45 -3.92
N VAL A 177 -14.52 -16.28 -3.81
CA VAL A 177 -15.85 -15.95 -4.36
C VAL A 177 -16.42 -14.71 -3.67
N ASP A 178 -16.26 -14.64 -2.35
CA ASP A 178 -16.89 -13.69 -1.43
C ASP A 178 -15.95 -12.60 -0.93
N TYR A 179 -14.64 -12.68 -1.17
CA TYR A 179 -13.71 -11.58 -0.87
C TYR A 179 -12.54 -11.43 -1.85
N THR A 180 -11.91 -10.26 -1.79
CA THR A 180 -10.70 -9.91 -2.55
C THR A 180 -9.69 -9.21 -1.62
N PHE A 181 -8.53 -9.83 -1.42
CA PHE A 181 -7.31 -9.19 -0.95
C PHE A 181 -6.44 -8.82 -2.16
N PRO A 182 -6.20 -7.52 -2.44
CA PRO A 182 -5.33 -7.11 -3.53
C PRO A 182 -3.85 -7.37 -3.21
N GLY A 183 -3.50 -7.51 -1.92
CA GLY A 183 -2.13 -7.45 -1.45
C GLY A 183 -1.53 -6.05 -1.57
N ASN A 184 -0.25 -5.94 -1.23
CA ASN A 184 0.48 -4.68 -1.43
C ASN A 184 0.83 -4.51 -2.91
N PRO A 185 0.55 -3.34 -3.53
CA PRO A 185 0.74 -3.12 -4.95
C PRO A 185 2.22 -2.97 -5.35
N ASP A 186 3.09 -2.61 -4.42
CA ASP A 186 4.54 -2.53 -4.60
C ASP A 186 5.24 -3.31 -3.48
N PRO A 187 6.17 -4.23 -3.79
CA PRO A 187 6.88 -5.03 -2.78
C PRO A 187 7.54 -4.17 -1.71
N LEU A 188 7.20 -4.44 -0.45
CA LEU A 188 7.77 -3.87 0.77
C LEU A 188 9.03 -4.65 1.19
N THR A 189 9.05 -5.96 0.94
CA THR A 189 10.20 -6.84 1.24
C THR A 189 10.65 -7.66 0.01
N PRO A 190 11.91 -8.15 -0.03
CA PRO A 190 12.38 -8.97 -1.16
C PRO A 190 11.62 -10.30 -1.34
N GLY A 191 10.96 -10.81 -0.29
CA GLY A 191 10.19 -12.06 -0.35
C GLY A 191 8.83 -11.91 -1.03
N GLU A 192 8.34 -10.67 -1.18
CA GLU A 192 7.06 -10.34 -1.80
C GLU A 192 7.17 -10.39 -3.33
N THR A 193 7.18 -11.62 -3.85
CA THR A 193 7.28 -11.95 -5.28
C THR A 193 5.90 -12.34 -5.86
N GLY A 194 5.81 -12.61 -7.16
CA GLY A 194 4.57 -13.03 -7.82
C GLY A 194 3.66 -11.86 -8.27
N GLU A 195 2.59 -12.17 -8.99
CA GLU A 195 1.62 -11.18 -9.47
C GLU A 195 0.96 -10.43 -8.30
N ARG A 196 0.92 -9.09 -8.39
CA ARG A 196 0.36 -8.17 -7.39
C ARG A 196 0.17 -6.80 -8.04
N GLY A 197 -0.67 -5.96 -7.47
CA GLY A 197 -0.93 -4.63 -8.00
C GLY A 197 -2.30 -4.10 -7.60
N ALA A 198 -2.84 -3.20 -8.41
CA ALA A 198 -4.23 -2.78 -8.27
C ALA A 198 -5.14 -3.81 -8.95
N VAL A 199 -6.32 -4.05 -8.38
CA VAL A 199 -7.29 -5.03 -8.88
C VAL A 199 -8.50 -4.29 -9.43
N LEU A 200 -8.73 -4.40 -10.73
CA LEU A 200 -9.96 -3.93 -11.36
C LEU A 200 -11.07 -4.96 -11.07
N CYS A 201 -11.99 -4.58 -10.22
CA CYS A 201 -13.15 -5.37 -9.82
C CYS A 201 -14.37 -4.91 -10.62
N THR A 202 -14.95 -5.80 -11.43
CA THR A 202 -16.26 -5.57 -12.06
C THR A 202 -17.34 -6.27 -11.23
N VAL A 203 -18.16 -5.46 -10.57
CA VAL A 203 -19.33 -5.90 -9.80
C VAL A 203 -20.52 -6.07 -10.74
N HIS A 204 -21.12 -7.25 -10.70
CA HIS A 204 -22.30 -7.63 -11.48
C HIS A 204 -23.60 -7.40 -10.70
N ASP A 205 -24.74 -7.41 -11.40
CA ASP A 205 -26.06 -7.12 -10.81
C ASP A 205 -26.49 -8.16 -9.75
N ASP A 206 -25.90 -9.36 -9.77
CA ASP A 206 -26.13 -10.42 -8.79
C ASP A 206 -25.17 -10.37 -7.60
N GLY A 207 -24.34 -9.33 -7.50
CA GLY A 207 -23.36 -9.13 -6.45
C GLY A 207 -22.02 -9.86 -6.65
N SER A 208 -21.92 -10.73 -7.66
CA SER A 208 -20.67 -11.39 -7.98
C SER A 208 -19.62 -10.42 -8.53
N VAL A 209 -18.33 -10.76 -8.35
CA VAL A 209 -17.20 -9.91 -8.75
C VAL A 209 -16.24 -10.65 -9.68
N SER A 210 -16.00 -10.09 -10.86
CA SER A 210 -14.89 -10.48 -11.76
C SER A 210 -13.70 -9.54 -11.59
N ARG A 211 -12.49 -10.04 -11.83
CA ARG A 211 -11.24 -9.38 -11.40
C ARG A 211 -10.18 -9.43 -12.49
N GLU A 212 -9.43 -8.35 -12.61
CA GLU A 212 -8.22 -8.26 -13.43
C GLU A 212 -7.13 -7.53 -12.63
N VAL A 213 -5.92 -8.10 -12.56
CA VAL A 213 -4.80 -7.54 -11.80
C VAL A 213 -3.91 -6.71 -12.72
N PHE A 214 -3.59 -5.49 -12.30
CA PHE A 214 -2.71 -4.58 -13.03
C PHE A 214 -1.44 -4.32 -12.22
N ASP A 215 -0.28 -4.67 -12.79
CA ASP A 215 1.00 -4.33 -12.18
C ASP A 215 1.23 -2.81 -12.26
N VAL A 216 1.14 -2.17 -11.09
CA VAL A 216 1.36 -0.74 -10.90
C VAL A 216 2.68 -0.46 -10.17
N SER A 217 3.46 -1.49 -9.83
CA SER A 217 4.66 -1.35 -9.01
C SER A 217 5.74 -0.51 -9.70
N ALA A 218 6.09 0.61 -9.08
CA ALA A 218 7.20 1.42 -9.55
C ALA A 218 8.55 0.79 -9.24
N SER A 219 8.69 0.02 -8.16
CA SER A 219 9.96 -0.63 -7.81
C SER A 219 10.34 -1.75 -8.78
N ARG A 220 9.36 -2.42 -9.40
CA ARG A 220 9.63 -3.41 -10.46
C ARG A 220 10.24 -2.82 -11.71
N SER A 221 9.83 -1.60 -12.10
CA SER A 221 10.45 -0.88 -13.22
C SER A 221 11.88 -0.41 -12.93
N LEU A 222 12.37 -0.59 -11.70
CA LEU A 222 13.74 -0.27 -11.28
C LEU A 222 14.65 -1.52 -11.26
N ASP A 223 14.20 -2.67 -11.79
CA ASP A 223 14.93 -3.96 -11.80
C ASP A 223 15.41 -4.40 -10.39
N TRP A 224 14.72 -3.99 -9.32
CA TRP A 224 15.17 -4.23 -7.94
C TRP A 224 14.98 -5.70 -7.48
N LEU A 225 14.11 -6.47 -8.16
CA LEU A 225 13.88 -7.89 -7.86
C LEU A 225 15.01 -8.79 -8.38
N ASP A 226 15.88 -8.28 -9.25
CA ASP A 226 17.14 -8.95 -9.59
C ASP A 226 18.12 -8.72 -8.43
N SER A 227 18.09 -9.66 -7.48
CA SER A 227 18.99 -9.72 -6.32
C SER A 227 20.49 -9.72 -6.66
N GLU A 228 20.87 -9.69 -7.94
CA GLU A 228 22.25 -9.50 -8.42
C GLU A 228 22.59 -8.07 -8.85
N LYS A 229 21.61 -7.18 -9.11
CA LYS A 229 21.86 -5.82 -9.63
C LYS A 229 21.28 -4.68 -8.78
N ALA A 230 20.52 -5.02 -7.75
CA ALA A 230 19.71 -4.08 -6.99
C ALA A 230 20.40 -3.52 -5.74
N PHE A 231 21.63 -3.03 -5.89
CA PHE A 231 22.09 -1.95 -5.02
C PHE A 231 22.11 -0.70 -5.89
N PRO A 232 21.42 0.39 -5.55
CA PRO A 232 21.96 1.68 -5.94
C PRO A 232 23.34 1.65 -5.30
N LEU A 233 24.38 1.52 -6.13
CA LEU A 233 25.76 1.66 -5.69
C LEU A 233 25.73 2.87 -4.78
N LEU A 234 25.97 2.66 -3.49
CA LEU A 234 26.50 3.73 -2.67
C LEU A 234 27.57 4.35 -3.56
N ASP A 235 27.48 5.65 -3.82
CA ASP A 235 28.47 6.34 -4.62
C ASP A 235 29.78 6.25 -3.83
N PHE A 236 30.47 5.12 -4.00
CA PHE A 236 31.62 4.74 -3.23
C PHE A 236 32.75 5.70 -3.56
N ASP A 237 32.72 6.30 -4.75
CA ASP A 237 33.65 7.36 -5.14
C ASP A 237 33.40 8.63 -4.31
N SER A 238 32.14 9.03 -4.11
CA SER A 238 31.78 10.14 -3.22
C SER A 238 32.14 9.85 -1.76
N VAL A 239 31.82 8.66 -1.24
CA VAL A 239 32.20 8.28 0.14
C VAL A 239 33.72 8.16 0.28
N ALA A 240 34.42 7.61 -0.71
CA ALA A 240 35.88 7.52 -0.75
C ALA A 240 36.57 8.88 -0.87
N ALA A 241 35.90 9.92 -1.36
CA ALA A 241 36.43 11.28 -1.38
C ALA A 241 36.40 11.94 0.01
N GLU A 242 35.62 11.41 0.96
CA GLU A 242 35.52 11.96 2.30
C GLU A 242 36.78 11.73 3.13
N ARG A 243 37.16 12.73 3.92
CA ARG A 243 38.24 12.65 4.91
C ARG A 243 37.71 12.14 6.25
N THR A 244 36.99 11.02 6.22
CA THR A 244 36.30 10.41 7.37
C THR A 244 36.73 8.94 7.54
N VAL A 245 36.40 8.31 8.68
CA VAL A 245 36.66 6.88 8.93
C VAL A 245 35.94 6.01 7.90
N ARG A 246 34.69 6.35 7.56
CA ARG A 246 33.94 5.67 6.51
C ARG A 246 34.57 5.85 5.12
N GLY A 247 35.09 7.04 4.81
CA GLY A 247 35.80 7.25 3.55
C GLY A 247 37.11 6.48 3.45
N GLN A 248 37.86 6.35 4.55
CA GLN A 248 39.05 5.50 4.58
C GLN A 248 38.71 4.02 4.42
N PHE A 249 37.66 3.55 5.10
CA PHE A 249 37.17 2.17 4.97
C PHE A 249 36.83 1.81 3.53
N VAL A 250 36.11 2.69 2.80
CA VAL A 250 35.78 2.45 1.40
C VAL A 250 37.03 2.38 0.52
N ARG A 251 38.01 3.29 0.72
CA ARG A 251 39.28 3.26 -0.03
C ARG A 251 40.05 1.96 0.20
N ASP A 252 40.10 1.48 1.44
CA ASP A 252 40.82 0.25 1.78
C ASP A 252 40.18 -0.99 1.14
N VAL A 253 38.85 -1.07 1.16
CA VAL A 253 38.11 -2.20 0.56
C VAL A 253 38.13 -2.16 -0.97
N LEU A 254 38.13 -0.98 -1.58
CA LEU A 254 38.28 -0.81 -3.04
C LEU A 254 39.69 -1.17 -3.52
N ALA A 255 40.72 -0.93 -2.69
CA ALA A 255 42.12 -1.27 -3.00
C ALA A 255 42.44 -2.76 -2.81
N ASP A 256 41.54 -3.53 -2.17
CA ASP A 256 41.74 -4.96 -1.92
C ASP A 256 41.50 -5.80 -3.19
N THR A 257 42.60 -6.33 -3.72
CA THR A 257 42.61 -7.21 -4.91
C THR A 257 42.24 -8.65 -4.60
N GLY A 258 42.14 -9.03 -3.32
CA GLY A 258 41.71 -10.35 -2.87
C GLY A 258 40.19 -10.53 -2.79
N LEU A 259 39.41 -9.45 -2.94
CA LEU A 259 37.95 -9.49 -2.94
C LEU A 259 37.41 -9.53 -4.37
N ASP A 260 36.56 -10.52 -4.64
CA ASP A 260 35.71 -10.49 -5.84
C ASP A 260 34.66 -9.38 -5.75
N GLU A 261 34.04 -9.03 -6.88
CA GLU A 261 33.12 -7.90 -6.98
C GLU A 261 31.89 -8.04 -6.05
N ALA A 262 31.35 -9.26 -5.94
CA ALA A 262 30.20 -9.55 -5.10
C ALA A 262 30.55 -9.45 -3.59
N MET A 263 31.72 -9.97 -3.21
CA MET A 263 32.21 -9.90 -1.83
C MET A 263 32.57 -8.47 -1.45
N ARG A 264 33.18 -7.71 -2.37
CA ARG A 264 33.50 -6.29 -2.18
C ARG A 264 32.24 -5.48 -1.90
N GLY A 265 31.17 -5.69 -2.69
CA GLY A 265 29.88 -5.03 -2.47
C GLY A 265 29.29 -5.33 -1.09
N ARG A 266 29.35 -6.60 -0.64
CA ARG A 266 28.88 -7.01 0.70
C ARG A 266 29.69 -6.36 1.83
N VAL A 267 31.02 -6.39 1.74
CA VAL A 267 31.90 -5.80 2.76
C VAL A 267 31.65 -4.30 2.88
N LEU A 268 31.57 -3.59 1.75
CA LEU A 268 31.26 -2.16 1.72
C LEU A 268 29.91 -1.84 2.35
N ALA A 269 28.85 -2.57 1.96
CA ALA A 269 27.50 -2.35 2.46
C ALA A 269 27.39 -2.63 3.97
N THR A 270 27.94 -3.75 4.45
CA THR A 270 27.89 -4.14 5.86
C THR A 270 28.75 -3.22 6.73
N GLY A 271 29.97 -2.91 6.29
CA GLY A 271 30.89 -2.07 7.04
C GLY A 271 30.42 -0.62 7.15
N LEU A 272 29.84 -0.06 6.09
CA LEU A 272 29.28 1.29 6.14
C LEU A 272 28.07 1.38 7.09
N ARG A 273 27.16 0.38 7.09
CA ARG A 273 26.06 0.33 8.07
C ARG A 273 26.58 0.30 9.51
N ALA A 274 27.59 -0.52 9.79
CA ALA A 274 28.19 -0.61 11.12
C ALA A 274 28.87 0.70 11.58
N LEU A 275 29.27 1.56 10.64
CA LEU A 275 29.86 2.86 10.91
C LEU A 275 28.82 3.98 11.05
N GLU A 276 27.58 3.79 10.60
CA GLU A 276 26.47 4.75 10.73
C GLU A 276 25.68 4.56 12.04
N GLU A 277 25.75 3.39 12.68
CA GLU A 277 25.09 3.10 13.96
C GLU A 277 25.89 3.59 15.20
N ARG A 278 26.70 4.65 15.05
CA ARG A 278 27.51 5.26 16.12
C ARG A 278 27.26 6.76 16.30
#